data_AF-A0A965ZQC3-F1
#
_entry.id   AF-A0A965ZQC3-F1
#
_cell.length_a   1.000
_cell.length_b   1.000
_cell.length_c   1.000
_cell.angle_alpha   90.00
_cell.angle_beta   90.00
_cell.angle_gamma   90.00
#
_symmetry.space_group_name_H-M   'P 1'
#
loop_
_entity.id
_entity.type
_entity.pdbx_description
1 polymer ?
#
loop_
_entity_poly.entity_id
_entity_poly.type
_entity_poly.pdbx_seq_one_letter_code
_entity_poly.pdbx_strand_id
1 'polypeptide(L)'
;MERVIETLMYRSRWLLAPIYLGLSVALIALGIKFFQEVIHLLLHIMELKESSMVLVVLSLIDIAMVGGLLVMVMMSGYENFVSQLDVPDDGEKLSWLGKMDSSSLKAKIAASIVAISSIHLLKVFMDAQDVENAKIMWYILLHMTFVASAFAMGYLDILARDKD
;
A
#
# COMPACT_ATOMS: atom_id res chain seq x y z
N MET A 1 -25.31 -21.60 17.31
CA MET A 1 -24.78 -20.66 16.28
C MET A 1 -23.30 -20.38 16.49
N GLU A 2 -22.83 -20.20 17.72
CA GLU A 2 -21.40 -19.99 18.06
C GLU A 2 -20.45 -21.03 17.44
N ARG A 3 -20.72 -22.32 17.60
CA ARG A 3 -19.87 -23.39 17.02
C ARG A 3 -19.73 -23.34 15.49
N VAL A 4 -20.75 -22.84 14.78
CA VAL A 4 -20.70 -22.71 13.31
C VAL A 4 -19.81 -21.52 12.92
N ILE A 5 -19.90 -20.41 13.66
CA ILE A 5 -19.07 -19.22 13.47
C ILE A 5 -17.60 -19.52 13.82
N GLU A 6 -17.34 -20.20 14.92
CA GLU A 6 -15.98 -20.65 15.31
C GLU A 6 -15.38 -21.58 14.25
N THR A 7 -16.13 -22.59 13.80
CA THR A 7 -15.66 -23.53 12.76
C THR A 7 -15.40 -22.81 11.44
N LEU A 8 -16.21 -21.80 11.08
CA LEU A 8 -16.02 -20.98 9.89
C LEU A 8 -14.76 -20.11 10.01
N MET A 9 -14.55 -19.48 11.17
CA MET A 9 -13.36 -18.66 11.47
C MET A 9 -12.07 -19.50 11.45
N TYR A 10 -12.07 -20.69 12.07
CA TYR A 10 -10.93 -21.60 12.02
C TYR A 10 -10.62 -22.08 10.59
N ARG A 11 -11.65 -22.32 9.77
CA ARG A 11 -11.48 -22.70 8.36
C ARG A 11 -11.04 -21.54 7.47
N SER A 12 -11.31 -20.28 7.84
CA SER A 12 -10.85 -19.12 7.05
C SER A 12 -9.32 -18.96 7.04
N ARG A 13 -8.59 -19.53 8.02
CA ARG A 13 -7.11 -19.59 8.02
C ARG A 13 -6.56 -20.23 6.74
N TRP A 14 -7.25 -21.24 6.21
CA TRP A 14 -6.86 -21.90 4.95
C TRP A 14 -7.04 -21.01 3.72
N LEU A 15 -7.93 -20.01 3.76
CA LEU A 15 -8.07 -19.03 2.69
C LEU A 15 -6.89 -18.05 2.65
N LEU A 16 -6.27 -17.76 3.79
CA LEU A 16 -5.12 -16.85 3.88
C LEU A 16 -3.82 -17.47 3.36
N ALA A 17 -3.65 -18.80 3.48
CA ALA A 17 -2.47 -19.51 2.99
C ALA A 17 -2.14 -19.25 1.50
N PRO A 18 -3.08 -19.45 0.54
CA PRO A 18 -2.81 -19.14 -0.87
C PRO A 18 -2.61 -17.66 -1.14
N ILE A 19 -3.24 -16.77 -0.35
CA ILE A 19 -3.04 -15.32 -0.47
C ILE A 19 -1.60 -14.94 -0.09
N TYR A 20 -1.08 -15.41 1.05
CA TYR A 20 0.31 -15.14 1.45
C TYR A 20 1.34 -15.78 0.53
N LEU A 21 1.01 -16.92 -0.07
CA LEU A 21 1.83 -17.52 -1.11
C LEU A 21 1.88 -16.62 -2.36
N GLY A 22 0.74 -16.10 -2.80
CA GLY A 22 0.67 -15.12 -3.89
C GLY A 22 1.46 -13.83 -3.59
N LEU A 23 1.36 -13.30 -2.37
CA LEU A 23 2.12 -12.12 -1.94
C LEU A 23 3.64 -12.39 -1.91
N SER A 24 4.05 -13.58 -1.48
CA SER A 24 5.47 -14.01 -1.54
C SER A 24 5.99 -14.06 -2.97
N VAL A 25 5.20 -14.60 -3.90
CA VAL A 25 5.55 -14.62 -5.34
C VAL A 25 5.66 -13.19 -5.90
N ALA A 26 4.74 -12.31 -5.53
CA ALA A 26 4.79 -10.90 -5.94
C ALA A 26 6.06 -10.20 -5.40
N LEU A 27 6.46 -10.47 -4.16
CA LEU A 27 7.69 -9.93 -3.58
C LEU A 27 8.94 -10.41 -4.34
N ILE A 28 8.99 -11.69 -4.72
CA ILE A 28 10.07 -12.23 -5.56
C ILE A 28 10.09 -11.53 -6.92
N ALA A 29 8.94 -11.35 -7.57
CA ALA A 29 8.84 -10.67 -8.86
C ALA A 29 9.34 -9.22 -8.78
N LEU A 30 9.00 -8.48 -7.71
CA LEU A 30 9.51 -7.15 -7.46
C LEU A 30 11.04 -7.14 -7.26
N GLY A 31 11.57 -8.11 -6.52
CA GLY A 31 13.00 -8.28 -6.34
C GLY A 31 13.73 -8.48 -7.68
N ILE A 32 13.20 -9.36 -8.54
CA ILE A 32 13.74 -9.57 -9.90
C ILE A 32 13.74 -8.26 -10.69
N LYS A 33 12.62 -7.53 -10.70
CA LYS A 33 12.52 -6.26 -11.42
C LYS A 33 13.46 -5.18 -10.86
N PHE A 34 13.63 -5.13 -9.54
CA PHE A 34 14.57 -4.22 -8.89
C PHE A 34 16.00 -4.45 -9.38
N PHE A 35 16.49 -5.70 -9.31
CA PHE A 35 17.83 -6.01 -9.78
C PHE A 35 18.00 -5.81 -11.29
N GLN A 36 16.94 -6.07 -12.08
CA GLN A 36 16.95 -5.77 -13.51
C GLN A 36 17.19 -4.27 -13.77
N GLU A 37 16.50 -3.37 -13.07
CA GLU A 37 16.69 -1.92 -13.27
C GLU A 37 18.02 -1.42 -12.71
N VAL A 38 18.54 -2.02 -11.63
CA VAL A 38 19.89 -1.74 -11.14
C VAL A 38 20.94 -2.10 -12.20
N ILE A 39 20.83 -3.30 -12.79
CA ILE A 39 21.75 -3.72 -13.86
C ILE A 39 21.64 -2.79 -15.07
N HIS A 40 20.41 -2.44 -15.47
CA HIS A 40 20.18 -1.51 -16.58
C HIS A 40 20.83 -0.14 -16.34
N LEU A 41 20.68 0.41 -15.13
CA LEU A 41 21.28 1.67 -14.71
C LEU A 41 22.81 1.60 -14.75
N LEU A 42 23.41 0.56 -14.17
CA LEU A 42 24.87 0.41 -14.10
C LEU A 42 25.52 0.29 -15.48
N LEU A 43 24.86 -0.39 -16.42
CA LEU A 43 25.37 -0.56 -17.78
C LEU A 43 25.30 0.73 -18.61
N HIS A 44 24.32 1.60 -18.37
CA HIS A 44 24.08 2.82 -19.17
C HIS A 44 24.42 4.12 -18.42
N ILE A 45 25.03 4.05 -17.24
CA ILE A 45 25.26 5.23 -16.38
C ILE A 45 26.05 6.37 -17.06
N MET A 46 26.95 6.04 -17.99
CA MET A 46 27.74 7.02 -18.74
C MET A 46 27.02 7.56 -19.98
N GLU A 47 25.94 6.92 -20.43
CA GLU A 47 25.19 7.27 -21.64
C GLU A 47 23.89 8.02 -21.31
N LEU A 48 23.34 7.80 -20.12
CA LEU A 48 22.11 8.43 -19.67
C LEU A 48 22.29 9.93 -19.41
N LYS A 49 21.31 10.71 -19.83
CA LYS A 49 21.16 12.11 -19.39
C LYS A 49 20.81 12.15 -17.90
N GLU A 50 21.19 13.24 -17.22
CA GLU A 50 20.92 13.42 -15.77
C GLU A 50 19.44 13.21 -15.41
N SER A 51 18.50 13.75 -16.21
CA SER A 51 17.06 13.58 -15.97
C SER A 51 16.62 12.12 -16.04
N SER A 52 17.14 11.35 -17.00
CA SER A 52 16.85 9.92 -17.15
C SER A 52 17.41 9.11 -15.99
N MET A 53 18.61 9.45 -15.52
CA MET A 53 19.20 8.80 -14.34
C MET A 53 18.32 8.99 -13.10
N VAL A 54 17.84 10.22 -12.85
CA VAL A 54 16.94 10.51 -11.72
C VAL A 54 15.64 9.70 -11.83
N LEU A 55 15.06 9.58 -13.04
CA LEU A 55 13.86 8.77 -13.27
C LEU A 55 14.05 7.29 -12.92
N VAL A 56 15.19 6.70 -13.29
CA VAL A 56 15.49 5.30 -12.96
C VAL A 56 15.65 5.13 -11.45
N VAL A 57 16.34 6.06 -10.78
CA VAL A 57 16.48 6.05 -9.32
C VAL A 57 15.12 6.17 -8.61
N LEU A 58 14.25 7.07 -9.06
CA LEU A 58 12.88 7.17 -8.53
C LEU A 58 12.11 5.86 -8.72
N SER A 59 12.23 5.21 -9.88
CA SER A 59 11.60 3.91 -10.11
C SER A 59 12.13 2.80 -9.19
N LEU A 60 13.43 2.82 -8.84
CA LEU A 60 14.01 1.88 -7.88
C LEU A 60 13.48 2.12 -6.46
N ILE A 61 13.36 3.39 -6.05
CA ILE A 61 12.76 3.77 -4.77
C ILE A 61 11.31 3.28 -4.69
N ASP A 62 10.53 3.46 -5.76
CA ASP A 62 9.14 3.01 -5.81
C ASP A 62 9.01 1.49 -5.64
N ILE A 63 9.82 0.72 -6.36
CA ILE A 63 9.83 -0.75 -6.23
C ILE A 63 10.17 -1.15 -4.80
N ALA A 64 11.16 -0.50 -4.18
CA ALA A 64 11.54 -0.76 -2.80
C ALA A 64 10.42 -0.40 -1.80
N MET A 65 9.75 0.74 -1.99
CA MET A 65 8.62 1.16 -1.16
C MET A 65 7.44 0.19 -1.28
N VAL A 66 7.09 -0.24 -2.50
CA VAL A 66 6.03 -1.22 -2.73
C VAL A 66 6.39 -2.57 -2.09
N GLY A 67 7.64 -3.01 -2.21
CA GLY A 67 8.13 -4.22 -1.56
C GLY A 67 8.03 -4.15 -0.03
N GLY A 68 8.46 -3.04 0.57
CA GLY A 68 8.34 -2.80 2.01
C GLY A 68 6.89 -2.78 2.49
N LEU A 69 5.98 -2.16 1.73
CA LEU A 69 4.55 -2.16 2.01
C LEU A 69 3.96 -3.58 1.95
N LEU A 70 4.33 -4.37 0.93
CA LEU A 70 3.87 -5.76 0.83
C LEU A 70 4.31 -6.59 2.04
N VAL A 71 5.56 -6.46 2.47
CA VAL A 71 6.06 -7.16 3.68
C VAL A 71 5.27 -6.74 4.91
N MET A 72 5.00 -5.44 5.08
CA MET A 72 4.19 -4.93 6.19
C MET A 72 2.77 -5.52 6.18
N VAL A 73 2.12 -5.57 5.01
CA VAL A 73 0.78 -6.16 4.85
C VAL A 73 0.80 -7.65 5.17
N MET A 74 1.82 -8.38 4.72
CA MET A 74 1.97 -9.80 5.02
C MET A 74 2.12 -10.04 6.52
N MET A 75 3.02 -9.30 7.20
CA MET A 75 3.25 -9.44 8.64
C MET A 75 2.03 -9.02 9.46
N SER A 76 1.44 -7.87 9.16
CA SER A 76 0.25 -7.37 9.87
C SER A 76 -0.97 -8.27 9.65
N GLY A 77 -1.15 -8.79 8.43
CA GLY A 77 -2.22 -9.76 8.17
C GLY A 77 -2.01 -11.06 8.96
N TYR A 78 -0.79 -11.56 9.01
CA TYR A 78 -0.48 -12.79 9.76
C TYR A 78 -0.73 -12.60 11.27
N GLU A 79 -0.30 -11.48 11.83
CA GLU A 79 -0.54 -11.13 13.24
C GLU A 79 -2.03 -10.95 13.56
N ASN A 80 -2.78 -10.27 12.71
CA ASN A 80 -4.19 -9.99 12.98
C ASN A 80 -5.12 -11.21 12.80
N PHE A 81 -4.80 -12.10 11.86
CA PHE A 81 -5.73 -13.17 11.47
C PHE A 81 -5.23 -14.59 11.75
N VAL A 82 -3.92 -14.81 11.86
CA VAL A 82 -3.37 -16.16 12.05
C VAL A 82 -2.83 -16.34 13.48
N SER A 83 -2.08 -15.38 14.03
CA SER A 83 -1.48 -15.54 15.36
C SER A 83 -2.50 -15.45 16.50
N GLN A 84 -3.48 -14.53 16.42
CA GLN A 84 -4.52 -14.37 17.45
C GLN A 84 -5.49 -15.56 17.56
N LEU A 85 -5.62 -16.38 16.51
CA LEU A 85 -6.47 -17.58 16.52
C LEU A 85 -5.81 -18.78 17.21
N ASP A 86 -4.51 -18.72 17.51
CA ASP A 86 -3.72 -19.79 18.12
C ASP A 86 -3.53 -19.64 19.65
N VAL A 87 -4.07 -18.58 20.26
CA VAL A 87 -3.98 -18.35 21.72
C VAL A 87 -5.01 -19.24 22.47
N PRO A 88 -4.61 -19.93 23.55
CA PRO A 88 -5.49 -20.76 24.38
C PRO A 88 -6.68 -19.98 24.94
N ASP A 89 -7.78 -20.70 25.16
CA ASP A 89 -9.12 -20.20 25.42
C ASP A 89 -9.29 -19.59 26.84
N ASP A 90 -9.03 -18.30 26.98
CA ASP A 90 -9.35 -17.51 28.18
C ASP A 90 -10.28 -16.32 27.89
N GLY A 91 -11.39 -16.55 27.17
CA GLY A 91 -12.58 -15.69 27.21
C GLY A 91 -12.46 -14.23 26.71
N GLU A 92 -11.26 -13.72 26.41
CA GLU A 92 -11.02 -12.32 26.02
C GLU A 92 -11.08 -12.08 24.50
N LYS A 93 -11.31 -13.12 23.68
CA LYS A 93 -11.34 -13.05 22.19
C LYS A 93 -12.44 -12.14 21.62
N LEU A 94 -13.42 -11.68 22.39
CA LEU A 94 -14.52 -10.83 21.89
C LEU A 94 -14.29 -9.32 22.08
N SER A 95 -13.33 -8.90 22.92
CA SER A 95 -13.13 -7.47 23.23
C SER A 95 -12.34 -6.69 22.16
N TRP A 96 -11.49 -7.36 21.38
CA TRP A 96 -10.62 -6.74 20.38
C TRP A 96 -11.32 -6.48 19.03
N LEU A 97 -12.22 -7.38 18.62
CA LEU A 97 -13.02 -7.25 17.39
C LEU A 97 -13.97 -6.05 17.42
N GLY A 98 -14.38 -5.62 18.62
CA GLY A 98 -15.22 -4.43 18.82
C GLY A 98 -14.46 -3.10 18.84
N LYS A 99 -13.12 -3.11 18.84
CA LYS A 99 -12.27 -1.91 18.93
C LYS A 99 -11.43 -1.64 17.68
N MET A 100 -11.83 -2.16 16.52
CA MET A 100 -11.18 -1.78 15.27
C MET A 100 -11.60 -0.36 14.92
N ASP A 101 -10.80 0.61 15.37
CA ASP A 101 -10.98 2.03 15.10
C ASP A 101 -10.86 2.29 13.59
N SER A 102 -12.02 2.20 12.91
CA SER A 102 -12.16 2.40 11.48
C SER A 102 -11.70 3.78 11.03
N SER A 103 -11.63 4.76 11.94
CA SER A 103 -11.19 6.12 11.63
C SER A 103 -9.69 6.17 11.30
N SER A 104 -8.85 5.56 12.15
CA SER A 104 -7.41 5.50 11.94
C SER A 104 -7.03 4.75 10.66
N LEU A 105 -7.80 3.72 10.28
CA LEU A 105 -7.58 2.96 9.06
C LEU A 105 -7.93 3.78 7.80
N LYS A 106 -9.06 4.50 7.82
CA LYS A 106 -9.49 5.37 6.71
C LYS A 106 -8.46 6.47 6.42
N ALA A 107 -7.95 7.13 7.45
CA ALA A 107 -6.94 8.19 7.31
C ALA A 107 -5.61 7.67 6.75
N LYS A 108 -5.14 6.51 7.25
CA LYS A 108 -3.89 5.88 6.77
C LYS A 108 -3.97 5.49 5.29
N ILE A 109 -5.08 4.90 4.86
CA ILE A 109 -5.29 4.51 3.46
C ILE A 109 -5.33 5.75 2.55
N ALA A 110 -6.05 6.81 2.96
CA ALA A 110 -6.13 8.04 2.19
C ALA A 110 -4.75 8.70 2.01
N ALA A 111 -3.95 8.76 3.08
CA ALA A 111 -2.59 9.29 3.04
C ALA A 111 -1.67 8.48 2.09
N SER A 112 -1.75 7.15 2.14
CA SER A 112 -0.98 6.28 1.23
C SER A 112 -1.35 6.49 -0.24
N ILE A 113 -2.64 6.61 -0.57
CA ILE A 113 -3.11 6.86 -1.95
C ILE A 113 -2.58 8.20 -2.47
N VAL A 114 -2.66 9.26 -1.66
CA VAL A 114 -2.15 10.59 -2.02
C VAL A 114 -0.64 10.55 -2.26
N ALA A 115 0.12 9.86 -1.41
CA ALA A 115 1.57 9.74 -1.55
C ALA A 115 1.97 9.01 -2.85
N ILE A 116 1.35 7.85 -3.13
CA ILE A 116 1.61 7.08 -4.36
C ILE A 116 1.25 7.91 -5.61
N SER A 117 0.10 8.60 -5.57
CA SER A 117 -0.32 9.46 -6.68
C SER A 117 0.63 10.64 -6.90
N SER A 118 1.23 11.20 -5.85
CA SER A 118 2.21 12.30 -5.94
C SER A 118 3.48 11.88 -6.68
N ILE A 119 4.00 10.70 -6.33
CA ILE A 119 5.19 10.11 -6.97
C ILE A 119 4.93 9.86 -8.46
N HIS A 120 3.75 9.32 -8.80
CA HIS A 120 3.38 9.08 -10.19
C HIS A 120 3.28 10.39 -10.99
N LEU A 121 2.70 11.44 -10.39
CA LEU A 121 2.60 12.74 -11.03
C LEU A 121 3.98 13.36 -11.28
N LEU A 122 4.93 13.19 -10.34
CA LEU A 122 6.32 13.62 -10.52
C LEU A 122 6.97 12.89 -11.71
N LYS A 123 6.74 11.58 -11.85
CA LYS A 123 7.24 10.80 -12.99
C LYS A 123 6.68 11.31 -14.32
N VAL A 124 5.38 11.58 -14.39
CA VAL A 124 4.72 12.16 -15.58
C VAL A 124 5.28 13.55 -15.90
N PHE A 125 5.52 14.37 -14.87
CA PHE A 125 6.08 15.71 -15.05
C PHE A 125 7.53 15.68 -15.57
N MET A 126 8.34 14.74 -15.09
CA MET A 126 9.72 14.55 -15.58
C MET A 126 9.77 14.07 -17.03
N ASP A 127 8.72 13.41 -17.52
CA ASP A 127 8.58 12.92 -18.90
C ASP A 127 7.66 13.82 -19.75
N ALA A 128 7.38 15.05 -19.30
CA ALA A 128 6.36 15.93 -19.89
C ALA A 128 6.60 16.29 -21.37
N GLN A 129 7.82 16.11 -21.89
CA GLN A 129 8.12 16.32 -23.30
C GLN A 129 7.50 15.23 -24.20
N ASP A 130 7.35 14.01 -23.68
CA ASP A 130 6.83 12.84 -24.39
C ASP A 130 5.38 12.51 -24.00
N VAL A 131 4.84 13.22 -23.00
CA VAL A 131 3.44 13.08 -22.56
C VAL A 131 2.59 14.23 -23.08
N GLU A 132 1.48 13.88 -23.73
CA GLU A 132 0.51 14.85 -24.22
C GLU A 132 -0.04 15.74 -23.08
N ASN A 133 -0.01 17.08 -23.27
CA ASN A 133 -0.45 18.05 -22.26
C ASN A 133 -1.86 17.77 -21.70
N ALA A 134 -2.78 17.27 -22.53
CA ALA A 134 -4.13 16.91 -22.09
C ALA A 134 -4.09 15.79 -21.03
N LYS A 135 -3.21 14.80 -21.18
CA LYS A 135 -3.02 13.72 -20.20
C LYS A 135 -2.40 14.24 -18.91
N ILE A 136 -1.40 15.12 -19.00
CA ILE A 136 -0.79 15.75 -17.82
C ILE A 136 -1.86 16.48 -16.99
N MET A 137 -2.74 17.24 -17.65
CA MET A 137 -3.85 17.92 -16.99
C MET A 137 -4.79 16.94 -16.27
N TRP A 138 -5.12 15.81 -16.88
CA TRP A 138 -5.92 14.76 -16.23
C TRP A 138 -5.23 14.14 -15.02
N TYR A 139 -3.92 13.88 -15.08
CA TYR A 139 -3.17 13.38 -13.93
C TYR A 139 -3.16 14.38 -12.77
N ILE A 140 -2.99 15.67 -13.04
CA ILE A 140 -3.06 16.72 -12.02
C ILE A 140 -4.46 16.76 -11.40
N LEU A 141 -5.52 16.74 -12.21
CA LEU A 141 -6.90 16.83 -11.74
C LEU A 141 -7.28 15.63 -10.86
N LEU A 142 -6.87 14.44 -11.27
CA LEU A 142 -7.07 13.20 -10.51
C LEU A 142 -6.31 13.25 -9.18
N HIS A 143 -5.05 13.70 -9.18
CA HIS A 143 -4.28 13.88 -7.95
C HIS A 143 -4.94 14.87 -6.99
N MET A 144 -5.40 16.02 -7.49
CA MET A 144 -6.12 17.01 -6.68
C MET A 144 -7.42 16.45 -6.08
N THR A 145 -8.10 15.54 -6.78
CA THR A 145 -9.29 14.84 -6.27
C THR A 145 -8.95 13.96 -5.07
N PHE A 146 -7.81 13.24 -5.12
CA PHE A 146 -7.34 12.44 -3.99
C PHE A 146 -6.91 13.30 -2.79
N VAL A 147 -6.19 14.39 -3.03
CA VAL A 147 -5.80 15.35 -1.98
C VAL A 147 -7.05 15.92 -1.30
N ALA A 148 -8.02 16.40 -2.09
CA ALA A 148 -9.26 16.94 -1.55
C ALA A 148 -10.04 15.91 -0.73
N SER A 149 -10.10 14.65 -1.20
CA SER A 149 -10.76 13.55 -0.48
C SER A 149 -10.07 13.22 0.85
N ALA A 150 -8.74 13.23 0.88
CA ALA A 150 -7.96 13.00 2.10
C ALA A 150 -8.16 14.13 3.12
N PHE A 151 -8.16 15.39 2.67
CA PHE A 151 -8.47 16.53 3.53
C PHE A 151 -9.90 16.49 4.07
N ALA A 152 -10.89 16.14 3.23
CA ALA A 152 -12.28 16.01 3.66
C ALA A 152 -12.44 14.92 4.73
N MET A 153 -11.78 13.77 4.55
CA MET A 153 -11.76 12.72 5.57
C MET A 153 -11.11 13.18 6.88
N GLY A 154 -9.95 13.86 6.82
CA GLY A 154 -9.31 14.41 8.01
C GLY A 154 -10.18 15.45 8.73
N TYR A 155 -10.88 16.29 7.98
CA TYR A 155 -11.81 17.27 8.56
C TYR A 155 -13.01 16.60 9.25
N LEU A 156 -13.64 15.61 8.61
CA LEU A 156 -14.74 14.84 9.20
C LEU A 156 -14.30 14.12 10.48
N ASP A 157 -13.06 13.64 10.53
CA ASP A 157 -12.50 12.94 11.69
C ASP A 157 -12.31 13.88 12.89
N ILE A 158 -11.83 15.11 12.65
CA ILE A 158 -11.75 16.16 13.66
C ILE A 158 -13.14 16.50 14.19
N LEU A 159 -14.12 16.67 13.29
CA LEU A 159 -15.50 17.02 13.66
C LEU A 159 -16.20 15.91 14.47
N ALA A 160 -15.86 14.65 14.20
CA ALA A 160 -16.38 13.51 14.93
C ALA A 160 -15.78 13.43 16.34
N ARG A 161 -14.49 13.74 16.51
CA ARG A 161 -13.81 13.76 17.81
C ARG A 161 -14.24 14.90 18.72
N ASP A 162 -14.69 16.03 18.16
CA ASP A 162 -15.20 17.19 18.93
C ASP A 162 -16.63 16.99 19.47
N LYS A 163 -17.29 15.88 19.12
CA LYS A 163 -18.67 15.55 19.56
C LYS A 163 -18.73 14.52 20.71
N ASP A 164 -17.61 13.92 21.08
CA ASP A 164 -17.45 13.00 22.21
C ASP A 164 -16.76 13.71 23.40
#